data_AF-A0A351GHD7-F1
#
_entry.id   AF-A0A351GHD7-F1
#
_cell.length_a   1.000
_cell.length_b   1.000
_cell.length_c   1.000
_cell.angle_alpha   90.00
_cell.angle_beta   90.00
_cell.angle_gamma   90.00
#
_symmetry.space_group_name_H-M   'P 1'
#
loop_
_entity.id
_entity.type
_entity.pdbx_description
1 polymer ?
#
loop_
_entity_poly.entity_id
_entity_poly.type
_entity_poly.pdbx_seq_one_letter_code
_entity_poly.pdbx_strand_id
1 'polypeptide(L)'
;KAVCVTGDVPHEEREEIIDEIKHTSKNILFGTQAIFSEGISVDVLSCLILGTPINNDPLLTQLVGRVIRKREGKVQPVIVDIQLKGNTAKRQASNRIGHYMKEGYEITYI
;
A
#
# COMPACT_ATOMS: atom_id res chain seq x y z
N LYS A 1 8.85 -13.36 6.73
CA LYS A 1 8.23 -14.34 5.78
C LYS A 1 7.10 -13.63 5.04
N ALA A 2 6.81 -13.98 3.79
CA ALA A 2 5.86 -13.25 2.95
C ALA A 2 4.69 -14.11 2.49
N VAL A 3 3.60 -13.45 2.10
CA VAL A 3 2.46 -14.03 1.39
C VAL A 3 2.15 -13.20 0.13
N CYS A 4 1.42 -13.77 -0.81
CA CYS A 4 1.03 -13.11 -2.05
C CYS A 4 -0.47 -13.31 -2.31
N VAL A 5 -1.18 -12.22 -2.63
CA VAL A 5 -2.59 -12.25 -2.98
C VAL A 5 -2.78 -11.55 -4.33
N THR A 6 -3.13 -12.31 -5.37
CA THR A 6 -3.42 -11.79 -6.72
C THR A 6 -4.87 -12.05 -7.09
N GLY A 7 -5.27 -11.62 -8.30
CA GLY A 7 -6.59 -11.92 -8.85
C GLY A 7 -6.86 -13.41 -9.04
N ASP A 8 -5.80 -14.22 -9.14
CA ASP A 8 -5.91 -15.67 -9.32
C ASP A 8 -6.19 -16.41 -8.01
N VAL A 9 -6.01 -15.74 -6.86
CA VAL A 9 -6.31 -16.32 -5.54
C VAL A 9 -7.83 -16.26 -5.31
N PRO A 10 -8.50 -17.42 -5.14
CA PRO A 10 -9.93 -17.49 -4.84
C PRO A 10 -10.28 -16.65 -3.62
N HIS A 11 -11.45 -16.01 -3.63
CA HIS A 11 -11.83 -15.08 -2.57
C HIS A 11 -11.84 -15.73 -1.17
N GLU A 12 -12.28 -17.00 -1.10
CA GLU A 12 -12.31 -17.82 0.10
C GLU A 12 -10.92 -18.07 0.72
N GLU A 13 -9.87 -18.18 -0.10
CA GLU A 13 -8.50 -18.41 0.39
C GLU A 13 -7.81 -17.12 0.87
N ARG A 14 -8.34 -15.95 0.49
CA ARG A 14 -7.70 -14.66 0.83
C ARG A 14 -7.73 -14.38 2.32
N GLU A 15 -8.83 -14.74 3.00
CA GLU A 15 -8.97 -14.54 4.44
C GLU A 15 -7.92 -15.34 5.21
N GLU A 16 -7.71 -16.61 4.84
CA GLU A 16 -6.70 -17.46 5.46
C GLU A 16 -5.28 -16.87 5.31
N ILE A 17 -4.94 -16.42 4.10
CA ILE A 17 -3.64 -15.77 3.82
C ILE A 17 -3.47 -14.46 4.62
N ILE A 18 -4.54 -13.69 4.77
CA ILE A 18 -4.53 -12.45 5.58
C ILE A 18 -4.34 -12.77 7.06
N ASP A 19 -4.98 -13.81 7.57
CA ASP A 19 -4.87 -14.20 8.96
C ASP A 19 -3.47 -14.68 9.31
N GLU A 20 -2.74 -15.25 8.35
CA GLU A 20 -1.31 -15.50 8.52
C GLU A 20 -0.52 -14.21 8.79
N ILE A 21 -0.88 -13.07 8.17
CA ILE A 21 -0.23 -11.78 8.43
C ILE A 21 -0.64 -11.20 9.79
N LYS A 22 -1.89 -11.40 10.21
CA LYS A 22 -2.40 -10.85 11.49
C LYS A 22 -1.89 -11.61 12.71
N HIS A 23 -1.80 -12.94 12.61
CA HIS A 23 -1.66 -13.83 13.76
C HIS A 23 -0.38 -14.68 13.75
N THR A 24 0.41 -14.65 12.68
CA THR A 24 1.63 -15.45 12.57
C THR A 24 2.88 -14.61 12.39
N SER A 25 4.04 -15.26 12.21
CA SER A 25 5.32 -14.62 11.94
C SER A 25 5.47 -14.00 10.53
N LYS A 26 4.44 -14.07 9.68
CA LYS A 26 4.48 -13.44 8.34
C LYS A 26 4.21 -11.94 8.48
N ASN A 27 5.00 -11.15 7.76
CA ASN A 27 5.07 -9.70 7.96
C ASN A 27 5.17 -8.91 6.64
N ILE A 28 5.05 -9.61 5.51
CA ILE A 28 5.08 -9.02 4.16
C ILE A 28 3.90 -9.58 3.37
N LEU A 29 3.08 -8.69 2.82
CA LEU A 29 1.96 -9.00 1.94
C LEU A 29 2.25 -8.38 0.57
N PHE A 30 2.45 -9.22 -0.44
CA PHE A 30 2.42 -8.78 -1.83
C PHE A 30 0.97 -8.83 -2.32
N GLY A 31 0.52 -7.77 -2.98
CA GLY A 31 -0.80 -7.75 -3.57
C GLY A 31 -0.88 -6.86 -4.80
N THR A 32 -1.83 -7.15 -5.67
CA THR A 32 -2.16 -6.24 -6.77
C THR A 32 -3.01 -5.08 -6.23
N GLN A 33 -3.03 -3.96 -6.96
CA GLN A 33 -3.82 -2.80 -6.56
C GLN A 33 -5.32 -3.14 -6.47
N ALA A 34 -5.84 -3.94 -7.42
CA ALA A 34 -7.24 -4.36 -7.47
C ALA A 34 -7.67 -5.10 -6.19
N ILE A 35 -6.83 -6.01 -5.72
CA ILE A 35 -7.06 -6.81 -4.52
C ILE A 35 -7.15 -5.95 -3.25
N PHE A 36 -6.33 -4.89 -3.15
CA PHE A 36 -6.43 -3.93 -2.05
C PHE A 36 -7.64 -2.99 -2.17
N SER A 37 -8.12 -2.73 -3.39
CA SER A 37 -9.35 -1.97 -3.62
C SER A 37 -10.62 -2.74 -3.26
N GLU A 38 -10.60 -4.08 -3.33
CA GLU A 38 -11.73 -4.98 -3.01
C GLU A 38 -12.06 -5.08 -1.50
N GLY A 39 -11.31 -4.41 -0.64
CA GLY A 39 -11.69 -4.27 0.78
C GLY A 39 -10.85 -5.04 1.77
N ILE A 40 -9.79 -5.72 1.34
CA ILE A 40 -8.84 -6.38 2.23
C ILE A 40 -8.32 -5.36 3.26
N SER A 41 -8.63 -5.61 4.52
CA SER A 41 -8.39 -4.72 5.65
C SER A 41 -7.38 -5.36 6.59
N VAL A 42 -6.11 -5.01 6.41
CA VAL A 42 -5.00 -5.49 7.25
C VAL A 42 -4.44 -4.32 8.03
N ASP A 43 -5.13 -3.99 9.13
CA ASP A 43 -4.80 -2.84 10.00
C ASP A 43 -3.42 -2.96 10.68
N VAL A 44 -2.88 -4.18 10.74
CA VAL A 44 -1.57 -4.46 11.32
C VAL A 44 -0.41 -3.95 10.45
N LEU A 45 -0.62 -3.71 9.15
CA LEU A 45 0.42 -3.23 8.24
C LEU A 45 0.80 -1.78 8.54
N SER A 46 2.09 -1.52 8.67
CA SER A 46 2.65 -0.18 8.88
C SER A 46 3.44 0.36 7.68
N CYS A 47 3.57 -0.40 6.59
CA CYS A 47 4.29 0.06 5.41
C CYS A 47 3.53 -0.29 4.13
N LEU A 48 3.42 0.70 3.23
CA LEU A 48 2.97 0.50 1.85
C LEU A 48 4.13 0.80 0.91
N ILE A 49 4.51 -0.17 0.07
CA ILE A 49 5.51 0.03 -0.98
C ILE A 49 4.79 0.07 -2.32
N LEU A 50 4.88 1.20 -3.02
CA LEU A 50 4.31 1.35 -4.36
C LEU A 50 5.26 0.70 -5.38
N GLY A 51 5.03 -0.58 -5.66
CA GLY A 51 5.83 -1.33 -6.65
C GLY A 51 5.58 -0.91 -8.11
N THR A 52 4.55 -0.11 -8.38
CA THR A 52 4.19 0.38 -9.71
C THR A 52 3.76 1.84 -9.64
N PRO A 53 4.00 2.65 -10.71
CA PRO A 53 3.54 4.03 -10.75
C PRO A 53 2.01 4.11 -10.68
N ILE A 54 1.49 4.96 -9.79
CA ILE A 54 0.07 5.29 -9.68
C ILE A 54 -0.14 6.72 -10.18
N ASN A 55 -1.20 6.92 -10.97
CA ASN A 55 -1.61 8.24 -11.49
C ASN A 55 -3.11 8.48 -11.30
N ASN A 56 -3.67 7.87 -10.25
CA ASN A 56 -5.07 7.99 -9.86
C ASN A 56 -5.10 8.34 -8.38
N ASP A 57 -5.34 9.61 -8.08
CA ASP A 57 -5.35 10.15 -6.72
C ASP A 57 -6.36 9.43 -5.81
N PRO A 58 -7.65 9.23 -6.21
CA PRO A 58 -8.59 8.46 -5.42
C PRO A 58 -8.09 7.06 -5.02
N LEU A 59 -7.48 6.33 -5.96
CA LEU A 59 -6.91 5.01 -5.69
C LEU A 59 -5.74 5.11 -4.70
N LEU A 60 -4.84 6.08 -4.89
CA LEU A 60 -3.72 6.30 -3.98
C LEU A 60 -4.20 6.61 -2.57
N THR A 61 -5.18 7.51 -2.41
CA THR A 61 -5.79 7.84 -1.12
C THR A 61 -6.39 6.60 -0.46
N GLN A 62 -7.10 5.77 -1.23
CA GLN A 62 -7.67 4.52 -0.70
C GLN A 62 -6.59 3.57 -0.20
N LEU A 63 -5.54 3.34 -1.00
CA LEU A 63 -4.44 2.44 -0.63
C LEU A 63 -3.71 2.93 0.63
N VAL A 64 -3.37 4.22 0.68
CA VAL A 64 -2.74 4.83 1.87
C VAL A 64 -3.67 4.71 3.08
N GLY A 65 -4.96 4.99 2.90
CA GLY A 65 -6.01 4.84 3.92
C GLY A 65 -6.17 3.43 4.50
N ARG A 66 -5.71 2.39 3.80
CA ARG A 66 -5.66 1.01 4.34
C ARG A 66 -4.52 0.82 5.33
N VAL A 67 -3.42 1.55 5.17
CA VAL A 67 -2.18 1.39 5.95
C VAL A 67 -2.07 2.41 7.09
N ILE A 68 -2.54 3.65 6.92
CA ILE A 68 -2.38 4.71 7.95
C ILE A 68 -3.32 4.59 9.16
N ARG A 69 -4.13 3.54 9.23
CA ARG A 69 -5.09 3.34 10.32
C ARG A 69 -4.39 3.21 11.66
N LYS A 70 -4.93 3.90 12.67
CA LYS A 70 -4.47 3.84 14.06
C LYS A 70 -4.79 2.46 14.64
N ARG A 71 -3.80 1.87 15.31
CA ARG A 71 -3.90 0.63 16.09
C ARG A 71 -2.91 0.73 17.24
N GLU A 72 -3.29 0.25 18.42
CA GLU A 72 -2.40 0.25 19.58
C GLU A 72 -1.11 -0.53 19.29
N GLY A 73 0.03 0.01 19.71
CA GLY A 73 1.35 -0.61 19.49
C GLY A 73 1.86 -0.58 18.04
N LYS A 74 1.13 0.02 17.10
CA LYS A 74 1.55 0.12 15.70
C LYS A 74 2.57 1.24 15.52
N VAL A 75 3.68 0.93 14.85
CA VAL A 75 4.69 1.91 14.47
C VAL A 75 4.11 2.95 13.50
N GLN A 76 4.70 4.14 13.48
CA GLN A 76 4.32 5.20 12.55
C GLN A 76 4.30 4.66 11.11
N PRO A 77 3.13 4.73 10.42
CA PRO A 77 3.04 4.19 9.07
C PRO A 77 3.91 4.96 8.07
N VAL A 78 4.53 4.24 7.13
CA VAL A 78 5.39 4.80 6.08
C VAL A 78 4.93 4.35 4.70
N ILE A 79 4.85 5.30 3.77
CA ILE A 79 4.61 5.02 2.35
C ILE A 79 5.93 5.17 1.60
N VAL A 80 6.36 4.12 0.92
CA VAL A 80 7.55 4.11 0.07
C VAL A 80 7.09 4.23 -1.38
N ASP A 81 7.28 5.41 -1.97
CA ASP A 81 6.95 5.69 -3.37
C ASP A 81 8.19 5.55 -4.26
N ILE A 82 8.21 4.51 -5.10
CA ILE A 82 9.31 4.26 -6.04
C ILE A 82 9.12 5.12 -7.30
N GLN A 83 9.99 6.13 -7.46
CA GLN A 83 9.95 7.02 -8.61
C GLN A 83 10.78 6.47 -9.78
N LEU A 84 10.08 5.95 -10.79
CA LEU A 84 10.73 5.48 -12.01
C LEU A 84 11.26 6.64 -12.87
N LYS A 85 12.32 6.38 -13.63
CA LYS A 85 12.91 7.34 -14.57
C LYS A 85 12.12 7.36 -15.89
N GLY A 86 12.16 8.49 -16.60
CA GLY A 86 11.49 8.71 -17.89
C GLY A 86 10.39 9.77 -17.82
N ASN A 87 10.02 10.36 -18.97
CA ASN A 87 9.13 11.52 -19.01
C ASN A 87 7.74 11.24 -18.41
N THR A 88 7.12 10.12 -18.79
CA THR A 88 5.80 9.72 -18.26
C THR A 88 5.87 9.45 -16.76
N ALA A 89 6.88 8.69 -16.31
CA ALA A 89 7.04 8.34 -14.91
C ALA A 89 7.31 9.57 -14.03
N LYS A 90 8.14 10.52 -14.50
CA LYS A 90 8.37 11.81 -13.81
C LYS A 90 7.07 12.59 -13.62
N ARG A 91 6.25 12.70 -14.67
CA ARG A 91 4.95 13.38 -14.57
C ARG A 91 4.04 12.71 -13.53
N GLN A 92 3.97 11.39 -13.53
CA GLN A 92 3.16 10.64 -12.56
C GLN A 92 3.70 10.82 -11.13
N ALA A 93 5.01 10.82 -10.94
CA ALA A 93 5.63 11.11 -9.64
C ALA A 93 5.31 12.53 -9.16
N SER A 94 5.38 13.54 -10.04
CA SER A 94 4.99 14.92 -9.69
C SER A 94 3.54 15.02 -9.25
N ASN A 95 2.62 14.30 -9.92
CA ASN A 95 1.22 14.26 -9.52
C ASN A 95 1.05 13.66 -8.12
N ARG A 96 1.73 12.54 -7.82
CA ARG A 96 1.69 11.91 -6.49
C ARG A 96 2.29 12.81 -5.41
N ILE A 97 3.41 13.49 -5.68
CA ILE A 97 4.00 14.46 -4.75
C ILE A 97 2.99 15.59 -4.46
N GLY A 98 2.34 16.13 -5.50
CA GLY A 98 1.30 17.14 -5.34
C GLY A 98 0.14 16.66 -4.47
N HIS A 99 -0.30 15.41 -4.65
CA HIS A 99 -1.28 14.76 -3.79
C HIS A 99 -0.78 14.71 -2.33
N TYR A 100 0.45 14.25 -2.10
CA TYR A 100 1.00 14.13 -0.74
C TYR A 100 1.10 15.48 -0.03
N MET A 101 1.51 16.53 -0.74
CA MET A 101 1.57 17.89 -0.20
C MET A 101 0.19 18.42 0.18
N LYS A 102 -0.82 18.19 -0.67
CA LYS A 102 -2.20 18.63 -0.42
C LYS A 102 -2.79 17.99 0.84
N GLU A 103 -2.51 16.71 1.06
CA GLU A 103 -2.99 15.95 2.22
C GLU A 103 -2.12 16.16 3.47
N GLY A 104 -1.02 16.92 3.38
CA GLY A 104 -0.17 17.28 4.52
C GLY A 104 0.77 16.17 5.00
N TYR A 105 1.16 15.23 4.14
CA TYR A 105 2.14 14.21 4.50
C TYR A 105 3.56 14.80 4.63
N GLU A 106 4.35 14.22 5.54
CA GLU A 106 5.79 14.46 5.61
C GLU A 106 6.51 13.68 4.49
N ILE A 107 7.28 14.39 3.65
CA ILE A 107 7.94 13.81 2.48
C ILE A 107 9.46 13.90 2.67
N THR A 108 10.14 12.75 2.63
CA THR A 108 11.60 12.64 2.69
C THR A 108 12.12 11.92 1.45
N TYR A 109 13.24 12.40 0.89
CA TYR A 109 13.94 11.76 -0.23
C TYR A 109 15.15 10.99 0.30
N ILE A 110 15.38 9.78 -0.25
CA ILE A 110 16.47 8.87 0.11
C ILE A 110 17.44 8.76 -1.07
#